data_AF-A0A5F8GGZ6-F1
#
_entry.id   AF-A0A5F8GGZ6-F1
#
_cell.length_a   1.000
_cell.length_b   1.000
_cell.length_c   1.000
_cell.angle_alpha   90.00
_cell.angle_beta   90.00
_cell.angle_gamma   90.00
#
_symmetry.space_group_name_H-M   'P 1'
#
loop_
_entity.id
_entity.type
_entity.pdbx_description
1 polymer ?
#
loop_
_entity_poly.entity_id
_entity_poly.type
_entity_poly.pdbx_seq_one_letter_code
_entity_poly.pdbx_strand_id
1 'polypeptide(L)' 'AVAMAPGQEDRYSCRVQHEALAQPLSLRWGGKGGAYVPAADKDSAQGSDVSLTVTA' A
#
# COMPACT_ATOMS: atom_id res chain seq x y z
N ALA A 1 -11.18 7.60 11.44
CA ALA A 1 -10.74 8.13 10.13
C ALA A 1 -10.02 9.46 10.36
N VAL A 2 -8.95 9.73 9.61
CA VAL A 2 -8.25 11.03 9.67
C VAL A 2 -8.89 11.94 8.63
N ALA A 3 -9.40 13.09 9.06
CA ALA A 3 -9.98 14.08 8.15
C ALA A 3 -8.85 14.92 7.52
N MET A 4 -8.81 14.97 6.19
CA MET A 4 -7.85 15.76 5.42
C MET A 4 -8.53 17.01 4.89
N ALA A 5 -7.88 18.18 5.06
CA ALA A 5 -8.35 19.40 4.41
C ALA A 5 -8.08 19.33 2.90
N PRO A 6 -9.08 19.62 2.04
CA PRO A 6 -8.92 19.60 0.59
C PRO A 6 -7.93 20.67 0.11
N GLY A 7 -7.18 20.39 -0.97
CA GLY A 7 -6.22 21.34 -1.57
C GLY A 7 -4.85 21.44 -0.88
N GLN A 8 -4.56 20.55 0.08
CA GLN A 8 -3.26 20.46 0.76
C GLN A 8 -2.65 19.06 0.62
N GLU A 9 -3.10 18.34 -0.41
CA GLU A 9 -2.77 16.94 -0.69
C GLU A 9 -1.27 16.68 -0.78
N ASP A 10 -0.51 17.61 -1.34
CA ASP A 10 0.94 17.53 -1.45
C ASP A 10 1.68 17.46 -0.10
N ARG A 11 1.04 17.93 0.99
CA ARG A 11 1.59 17.88 2.34
C ARG A 11 1.32 16.57 3.06
N TYR A 12 0.47 15.71 2.52
CA TYR A 12 0.15 14.44 3.15
C TYR A 12 1.13 13.37 2.70
N SER A 13 1.72 12.71 3.68
CA SER A 13 2.55 11.53 3.47
C SER A 13 2.17 10.45 4.49
N CYS A 14 2.24 9.20 4.06
CA CYS A 14 2.13 8.04 4.92
C CYS A 14 3.54 7.55 5.24
N ARG A 15 3.80 7.29 6.51
CA ARG A 15 5.08 6.75 6.97
C ARG A 15 4.83 5.36 7.55
N VAL A 16 5.34 4.34 6.87
CA VAL A 16 5.16 2.94 7.25
C VAL A 16 6.43 2.46 7.95
N GLN A 17 6.26 1.97 9.17
CA GLN A 17 7.30 1.29 9.94
C GLN A 17 6.98 -0.20 9.95
N HIS A 18 7.98 -1.03 9.68
CA HIS A 18 7.87 -2.48 9.72
C HIS A 18 9.24 -3.04 10.09
N GLU A 19 9.29 -4.12 10.86
CA GLU A 19 10.55 -4.67 11.38
C GLU A 19 11.49 -5.13 10.28
N ALA A 20 10.94 -5.61 9.15
CA ALA A 20 11.74 -6.00 7.99
C ALA A 20 12.32 -4.81 7.20
N LEU A 21 11.93 -3.56 7.52
CA LEU A 21 12.45 -2.37 6.86
C LEU A 21 13.58 -1.76 7.69
N ALA A 22 14.78 -1.68 7.12
CA ALA A 22 15.93 -1.02 7.76
C ALA A 22 15.69 0.49 8.00
N GLN A 23 14.77 1.11 7.26
CA GLN A 23 14.32 2.49 7.47
C GLN A 23 12.82 2.62 7.18
N PRO A 24 12.12 3.57 7.82
CA PRO A 24 10.70 3.81 7.55
C PRO A 24 10.46 4.19 6.08
N LEU A 25 9.45 3.58 5.47
CA LEU A 25 9.02 3.91 4.12
C LEU A 25 8.13 5.15 4.16
N SER A 26 8.46 6.18 3.39
CA SER A 26 7.66 7.40 3.25
C SER A 26 6.98 7.43 1.89
N LEU A 27 5.66 7.33 1.87
CA LEU A 27 4.81 7.41 0.69
C LEU A 27 4.16 8.79 0.66
N ARG A 28 4.45 9.60 -0.36
CA ARG A 28 3.79 10.89 -0.56
C ARG A 28 2.44 10.67 -1.25
N TRP A 29 1.43 11.45 -0.86
CA TRP A 29 0.15 11.42 -1.55
C TRP A 29 0.33 11.86 -3.01
N GLY A 30 -0.07 11.01 -3.95
CA GLY A 30 0.07 11.27 -5.37
C GLY A 30 -0.99 12.26 -5.86
N GLY A 31 -0.67 13.55 -5.86
CA GLY A 31 -1.46 14.56 -6.58
C GLY A 31 -1.32 14.38 -8.10
N LYS A 32 -2.46 14.26 -8.81
CA LYS A 32 -2.63 14.06 -10.27
C LYS A 32 -1.57 13.14 -10.92
N GLY A 33 -1.93 11.87 -11.10
CA GLY A 33 -1.33 11.05 -12.15
C GLY A 33 -0.33 10.00 -11.70
N GLY A 34 -0.64 9.24 -10.65
CA GLY A 34 -0.19 7.86 -10.64
C GLY A 34 -0.81 7.19 -11.86
N ALA A 35 -0.03 7.00 -12.93
CA ALA A 35 -0.47 6.25 -14.09
C ALA A 35 -0.73 4.82 -13.63
N TYR A 36 -1.98 4.53 -13.26
CA TYR A 36 -2.43 3.17 -13.12
C TYR A 36 -2.36 2.57 -14.51
N VAL A 37 -1.27 1.88 -14.79
CA VAL A 37 -1.13 1.05 -15.98
C VAL A 37 -1.82 -0.26 -15.62
N PRO A 38 -2.96 -0.60 -16.25
CA PRO A 38 -3.57 -1.90 -16.02
C PRO A 38 -2.55 -2.96 -16.45
N ALA A 39 -2.37 -3.99 -15.62
CA ALA A 39 -1.65 -5.17 -16.07
C ALA A 39 -2.37 -5.71 -17.31
N ALA A 40 -1.63 -5.82 -18.42
CA ALA A 40 -2.18 -6.26 -19.71
C ALA A 40 -2.68 -7.71 -19.69
N ASP A 41 -2.27 -8.47 -18.67
CA ASP A 41 -2.64 -9.86 -18.50
C ASP A 41 -3.65 -10.01 -17.35
N LYS A 42 -4.78 -10.64 -17.68
CA LYS A 42 -5.97 -10.77 -16.85
C LYS A 42 -6.08 -12.12 -16.15
N ASP A 43 -5.01 -12.91 -16.02
CA ASP A 43 -5.08 -14.19 -15.29
C ASP A 43 -4.63 -14.03 -13.83
N SER A 44 -5.47 -13.34 -13.04
CA SER A 44 -5.34 -13.32 -11.59
C SER A 44 -5.89 -14.63 -10.99
N ALA A 45 -5.09 -15.70 -11.01
CA ALA A 45 -5.36 -16.87 -10.19
C ALA A 45 -5.18 -16.47 -8.71
N GLN A 46 -6.29 -16.26 -7.98
CA GLN A 46 -6.29 -16.00 -6.54
C GLN A 46 -6.06 -17.30 -5.75
N GLY A 47 -4.89 -17.90 -5.92
CA GLY A 47 -4.50 -19.09 -5.17
C GLY A 47 -3.60 -18.73 -4.01
N SER A 48 -4.14 -18.70 -2.78
CA SER A 48 -3.33 -18.78 -1.57
C SER A 48 -3.69 -20.09 -0.87
N ASP A 49 -2.80 -21.10 -0.94
CA ASP A 49 -2.93 -22.29 -0.11
C ASP A 49 -2.37 -21.95 1.28
N VAL A 50 -3.27 -21.80 2.25
CA VAL A 50 -2.92 -21.57 3.64
C VAL A 50 -3.09 -22.87 4.41
N SER A 51 -1.99 -23.35 5.00
CA SER A 51 -2.02 -24.41 6.01
C SER A 51 -1.22 -23.95 7.23
N LEU A 52 -1.91 -23.50 8.28
CA LEU A 52 -1.32 -23.17 9.58
C LEU A 52 -1.75 -24.21 10.61
N THR A 53 -0.80 -25.00 11.13
CA THR A 53 -1.04 -25.93 12.22
C THR A 53 -0.65 -25.27 13.55
N VAL A 54 -1.61 -25.05 14.43
CA VAL A 54 -1.39 -24.61 15.81
C VAL A 54 -1.01 -25.83 16.66
N THR A 55 0.09 -25.74 17.41
CA THR A 55 0.44 -26.74 18.43
C THR A 55 0.32 -26.06 19.80
N ALA A 56 -0.29 -26.78 20.74
CA ALA A 56 -0.89 -26.28 21.99
C ALA A 56 0.08 -25.69 23.02
#